data_AF-A0A0Q4HDY7-F1
#
_entry.id   AF-A0A0Q4HDY7-F1
#
_cell.length_a   1.000
_cell.length_b   1.000
_cell.length_c   1.000
_cell.angle_alpha   90.00
_cell.angle_beta   90.00
_cell.angle_gamma   90.00
#
_symmetry.space_group_name_H-M   'P 1'
#
loop_
_entity.id
_entity.type
_entity.pdbx_description
1 polymer ?
#
loop_
_entity_poly.entity_id
_entity_poly.type
_entity_poly.pdbx_seq_one_letter_code
_entity_poly.pdbx_strand_id
1 'polypeptide(L)'
;MTDATIDDSSAEPVRGFAAFESEGRGAIASRAAQLMCMAAFASDADVSDLQDDAALLEVPMVPVAPSPEPFSDELALDRLTESALASRVPGLWTADSAEAPPVEAKQIAWEDIERMQSVLPLSVLLNVCLRSEHPLERVAAAAALHRLSESVLATATGALLEATDSEDPLVRAIANATLGIEQATGEGSGTAAAGAGDGEPVSVTVHGTWGMVGTDPWYRPGALLHDHIRDEVSANLFDAPGYFIWTGGFSEADRDAGARDLSVWRTRQGFTEFDSVYAHSHGGNVALTAAADGERIRLLVLMHTPAIPRADEEWAVIRRNVGRVVVMRTRMDLVVLADRLRTGSRQRFDARLLPHFHVELHWAKGDGWFSHDFFVTKQKWDQYRIAEIVRSQHALA
;
A
#
# COMPACT_ATOMS: atom_id res chain seq x y z
N MET A 1 -26.01 11.12 21.70
CA MET A 1 -25.47 10.63 22.99
C MET A 1 -24.33 9.72 22.59
N THR A 2 -23.12 10.28 22.59
CA THR A 2 -21.79 9.68 22.37
C THR A 2 -21.71 8.46 21.46
N ASP A 3 -21.61 8.73 20.15
CA ASP A 3 -20.98 7.83 19.19
C ASP A 3 -19.52 7.68 19.61
N ALA A 4 -19.20 6.57 20.26
CA ALA A 4 -17.81 6.19 20.49
C ALA A 4 -17.27 5.70 19.15
N THR A 5 -16.78 6.63 18.34
CA THR A 5 -15.83 6.33 17.28
C THR A 5 -14.76 5.45 17.88
N ILE A 6 -14.69 4.20 17.40
CA ILE A 6 -13.64 3.25 17.72
C ILE A 6 -12.33 4.01 17.65
N ASP A 7 -11.65 4.08 18.79
CA ASP A 7 -10.36 4.72 18.93
C ASP A 7 -9.45 4.17 17.82
N ASP A 8 -9.03 5.05 16.90
CA ASP A 8 -7.97 4.82 15.93
C ASP A 8 -6.62 4.79 16.69
N SER A 9 -6.59 3.99 17.76
CA SER A 9 -5.44 3.78 18.63
C SER A 9 -4.42 3.05 17.79
N SER A 10 -3.41 3.81 17.38
CA SER A 10 -2.11 3.38 16.88
C SER A 10 -1.81 1.91 17.12
N ALA A 11 -1.74 1.13 16.03
CA ALA A 11 -1.22 -0.22 16.08
C ALA A 11 0.30 -0.15 16.35
N GLU A 12 0.68 -0.03 17.62
CA GLU A 12 2.08 -0.02 18.01
C GLU A 12 2.77 -1.30 17.49
N PRO A 13 3.93 -1.18 16.85
CA PRO A 13 4.62 -2.33 16.28
C PRO A 13 5.11 -3.28 17.37
N VAL A 14 4.77 -4.56 17.24
CA VAL A 14 5.41 -5.65 18.00
C VAL A 14 6.51 -6.27 17.14
N ARG A 15 7.68 -6.51 17.72
CA ARG A 15 8.87 -6.94 16.99
C ARG A 15 9.06 -8.45 17.03
N GLY A 16 9.71 -8.98 16.00
CA GLY A 16 10.16 -10.37 15.91
C GLY A 16 9.04 -11.36 16.19
N PHE A 17 9.40 -12.50 16.79
CA PHE A 17 8.45 -13.55 17.13
C PHE A 17 7.41 -13.13 18.19
N ALA A 18 7.69 -12.12 19.02
CA ALA A 18 6.75 -11.66 20.05
C ALA A 18 5.41 -11.17 19.46
N ALA A 19 5.38 -10.81 18.17
CA ALA A 19 4.14 -10.50 17.46
C ALA A 19 3.18 -11.70 17.38
N PHE A 20 3.69 -12.93 17.35
CA PHE A 20 2.90 -14.17 17.31
C PHE A 20 2.41 -14.64 18.69
N GLU A 21 2.92 -14.05 19.78
CA GLU A 21 2.54 -14.38 21.16
C GLU A 21 1.40 -13.50 21.70
N SER A 22 0.98 -12.48 20.96
CA SER A 22 0.05 -11.45 21.41
C SER A 22 -1.07 -11.22 20.40
N GLU A 23 -2.32 -11.13 20.87
CA GLU A 23 -3.50 -10.92 20.01
C GLU A 23 -3.89 -9.44 19.80
N GLY A 24 -3.02 -8.51 20.20
CA GLY A 24 -3.26 -7.08 19.99
C GLY A 24 -3.26 -6.70 18.50
N ARG A 25 -4.02 -5.66 18.13
CA ARG A 25 -4.07 -5.12 16.75
C ARG A 25 -2.67 -4.81 16.20
N GLY A 26 -1.78 -4.24 17.03
CA GLY A 26 -0.38 -4.00 16.69
C GLY A 26 0.41 -5.27 16.39
N ALA A 27 0.18 -6.33 17.15
CA ALA A 27 0.83 -7.61 16.96
C ALA A 27 0.36 -8.28 15.66
N ILE A 28 -0.96 -8.32 15.39
CA ILE A 28 -1.52 -8.89 14.16
C ILE A 28 -1.02 -8.13 12.92
N ALA A 29 -0.99 -6.78 12.98
CA ALA A 29 -0.45 -5.96 11.89
C ALA A 29 1.05 -6.18 11.68
N SER A 30 1.82 -6.34 12.77
CA SER A 30 3.23 -6.74 12.70
C SER A 30 3.43 -8.10 12.04
N ARG A 31 2.61 -9.12 12.38
CA ARG A 31 2.66 -10.43 11.72
C ARG A 31 2.44 -10.27 10.22
N ALA A 32 1.41 -9.53 9.81
CA ALA A 32 1.12 -9.28 8.40
C ALA A 32 2.29 -8.60 7.66
N ALA A 33 2.89 -7.56 8.27
CA ALA A 33 4.06 -6.90 7.73
C ALA A 33 5.27 -7.85 7.60
N GLN A 34 5.56 -8.62 8.66
CA GLN A 34 6.67 -9.58 8.71
C GLN A 34 6.53 -10.64 7.62
N LEU A 35 5.35 -11.26 7.47
CA LEU A 35 5.10 -12.31 6.48
C LEU A 35 5.29 -11.80 5.04
N MET A 36 4.68 -10.65 4.70
CA MET A 36 4.84 -10.07 3.35
C MET A 36 6.25 -9.56 3.10
N CYS A 37 6.93 -9.00 4.10
CA CYS A 37 8.31 -8.53 3.97
C CYS A 37 9.28 -9.70 3.74
N MET A 38 9.13 -10.82 4.46
CA MET A 38 9.93 -12.02 4.22
C MET A 38 9.70 -12.58 2.80
N ALA A 39 8.45 -12.58 2.33
CA ALA A 39 8.14 -12.99 0.95
C ALA A 39 8.74 -12.04 -0.10
N ALA A 40 8.79 -10.73 0.18
CA ALA A 40 9.47 -9.76 -0.67
C ALA A 40 10.99 -10.06 -0.73
N PHE A 41 11.64 -10.30 0.41
CA PHE A 41 13.06 -10.71 0.45
C PHE A 41 13.32 -12.00 -0.35
N ALA A 42 12.39 -12.96 -0.27
CA ALA A 42 12.51 -14.24 -0.95
C ALA A 42 12.26 -14.18 -2.46
N SER A 43 11.62 -13.14 -2.98
CA SER A 43 11.15 -13.07 -4.37
C SER A 43 11.67 -11.86 -5.17
N ASP A 44 12.39 -10.94 -4.54
CA ASP A 44 12.91 -9.73 -5.16
C ASP A 44 14.35 -9.47 -4.72
N ALA A 45 15.22 -9.19 -5.70
CA ALA A 45 16.62 -8.88 -5.45
C ALA A 45 16.83 -7.45 -4.92
N ASP A 46 15.94 -6.50 -5.24
CA ASP A 46 16.06 -5.10 -4.80
C ASP A 46 15.04 -4.74 -3.72
N VAL A 47 15.39 -5.05 -2.49
CA VAL A 47 14.57 -4.85 -1.28
C VAL A 47 15.13 -3.74 -0.38
N SER A 48 15.95 -2.87 -0.96
CA SER A 48 16.67 -1.82 -0.23
C SER A 48 15.73 -0.83 0.49
N ASP A 49 14.53 -0.59 -0.04
CA ASP A 49 13.52 0.28 0.56
C ASP A 49 12.87 -0.30 1.83
N LEU A 50 12.98 -1.62 2.06
CA LEU A 50 12.39 -2.31 3.21
C LEU A 50 13.38 -2.51 4.36
N GLN A 51 14.70 -2.53 4.09
CA GLN A 51 15.71 -3.01 5.03
C GLN A 51 15.67 -2.32 6.41
N ASP A 52 15.58 -0.99 6.46
CA ASP A 52 15.59 -0.26 7.74
C ASP A 52 14.32 -0.54 8.57
N ASP A 53 13.15 -0.54 7.92
CA ASP A 53 11.87 -0.76 8.61
C ASP A 53 11.72 -2.23 9.03
N ALA A 54 12.26 -3.15 8.22
CA ALA A 54 12.31 -4.58 8.51
C ALA A 54 13.23 -4.87 9.71
N ALA A 55 14.40 -4.24 9.77
CA ALA A 55 15.31 -4.36 10.90
C ALA A 55 14.67 -3.86 12.21
N LEU A 56 13.88 -2.78 12.16
CA LEU A 56 13.17 -2.25 13.34
C LEU A 56 12.01 -3.13 13.81
N LEU A 57 11.43 -3.95 12.92
CA LEU A 57 10.46 -4.99 13.25
C LEU A 57 11.08 -6.36 13.53
N GLU A 58 12.41 -6.44 13.48
CA GLU A 58 13.17 -7.69 13.63
C GLU A 58 12.67 -8.77 12.65
N VAL A 59 12.38 -8.37 11.41
CA VAL A 59 12.00 -9.30 10.32
C VAL A 59 13.25 -10.07 9.87
N PRO A 60 13.23 -11.41 9.87
CA PRO A 60 14.32 -12.21 9.33
C PRO A 60 14.51 -11.95 7.83
N MET A 61 15.77 -11.83 7.40
CA MET A 61 16.10 -11.73 5.98
C MET A 61 16.05 -13.13 5.35
N VAL A 62 15.22 -13.30 4.32
CA VAL A 62 15.14 -14.54 3.53
C VAL A 62 15.65 -14.24 2.12
N PRO A 63 16.92 -14.49 1.79
CA PRO A 63 17.47 -14.17 0.48
C PRO A 63 16.74 -14.90 -0.66
N VAL A 64 16.72 -14.27 -1.84
CA VAL A 64 16.20 -14.86 -3.08
C VAL A 64 16.83 -16.22 -3.33
N ALA A 65 15.99 -17.24 -3.50
CA ALA A 65 16.46 -18.58 -3.83
C ALA A 65 16.96 -18.62 -5.29
N PRO A 66 18.11 -19.27 -5.58
CA PRO A 66 18.63 -19.39 -6.95
C PRO A 66 17.78 -20.29 -7.88
N SER A 67 16.73 -20.94 -7.38
CA SER A 67 15.76 -21.71 -8.18
C SER A 67 14.35 -21.60 -7.59
N PRO A 68 13.31 -21.32 -8.39
CA PRO A 68 11.92 -21.64 -8.03
C PRO A 68 11.76 -23.17 -8.14
N GLU A 69 11.15 -23.95 -7.26
CA GLU A 69 10.40 -23.83 -6.02
C GLU A 69 10.75 -25.08 -5.18
N PRO A 70 10.35 -25.18 -3.89
CA PRO A 70 10.33 -26.47 -3.20
C PRO A 70 9.03 -27.26 -3.32
N PHE A 71 7.90 -26.67 -3.75
CA PHE A 71 6.58 -27.33 -3.74
C PHE A 71 5.76 -26.99 -4.98
N SER A 72 5.27 -28.03 -5.68
CA SER A 72 4.52 -27.93 -6.94
C SER A 72 2.99 -27.84 -6.78
N ASP A 73 2.49 -28.10 -5.57
CA ASP A 73 1.06 -28.18 -5.25
C ASP A 73 0.83 -28.10 -3.74
N GLU A 74 -0.44 -28.04 -3.34
CA GLU A 74 -0.87 -27.95 -1.93
C GLU A 74 -0.41 -29.16 -1.11
N LEU A 75 -0.51 -30.36 -1.67
CA LEU A 75 -0.11 -31.59 -0.98
C LEU A 75 1.40 -31.63 -0.72
N ALA A 76 2.22 -31.05 -1.61
CA ALA A 76 3.65 -30.89 -1.39
C ALA A 76 3.94 -29.88 -0.27
N LEU A 77 3.24 -28.75 -0.24
CA LEU A 77 3.39 -27.74 0.82
C LEU A 77 2.94 -28.30 2.19
N ASP A 78 1.83 -29.04 2.22
CA ASP A 78 1.31 -29.66 3.44
C ASP A 78 2.26 -30.75 3.97
N ARG A 79 2.77 -31.63 3.09
CA ARG A 79 3.78 -32.63 3.49
C ARG A 79 5.07 -32.00 3.98
N LEU A 80 5.50 -30.90 3.36
CA LEU A 80 6.66 -30.13 3.82
C LEU A 80 6.41 -29.58 5.24
N THR A 81 5.24 -28.99 5.45
CA THR A 81 4.83 -28.40 6.73
C THR A 81 4.77 -29.46 7.83
N GLU A 82 4.08 -30.58 7.57
CA GLU A 82 3.98 -31.69 8.52
C GLU A 82 5.35 -32.28 8.85
N SER A 83 6.19 -32.55 7.83
CA SER A 83 7.52 -33.13 8.02
C SER A 83 8.44 -32.21 8.83
N ALA A 84 8.44 -30.90 8.54
CA ALA A 84 9.24 -29.91 9.26
C ALA A 84 8.85 -29.86 10.74
N LEU A 85 7.56 -29.77 11.05
CA LEU A 85 7.05 -29.66 12.42
C LEU A 85 7.16 -30.99 13.20
N ALA A 86 6.85 -32.12 12.56
CA ALA A 86 6.91 -33.45 13.20
C ALA A 86 8.33 -33.84 13.63
N SER A 87 9.37 -33.27 13.00
CA SER A 87 10.76 -33.46 13.41
C SER A 87 11.07 -32.90 14.81
N ARG A 88 10.24 -31.98 15.30
CA ARG A 88 10.36 -31.32 16.61
C ARG A 88 9.26 -31.80 17.56
N VAL A 89 8.00 -31.77 17.12
CA VAL A 89 6.83 -32.16 17.90
C VAL A 89 5.87 -32.96 17.01
N PRO A 90 5.83 -34.30 17.13
CA PRO A 90 4.93 -35.15 16.34
C PRO A 90 3.46 -34.77 16.57
N GLY A 91 2.69 -34.65 15.47
CA GLY A 91 1.24 -34.38 15.53
C GLY A 91 0.87 -32.92 15.81
N LEU A 92 1.83 -31.99 15.83
CA LEU A 92 1.59 -30.57 16.08
C LEU A 92 0.73 -29.90 14.99
N TRP A 93 0.77 -30.44 13.78
CA TRP A 93 0.05 -29.92 12.63
C TRP A 93 -0.38 -31.06 11.72
N THR A 94 -1.60 -30.99 11.18
CA THR A 94 -2.10 -31.91 10.16
C THR A 94 -2.89 -31.15 9.10
N ALA A 95 -2.76 -31.58 7.85
CA ALA A 95 -3.42 -30.93 6.73
C ALA A 95 -4.95 -30.89 6.90
N ASP A 96 -5.54 -31.93 7.49
CA ASP A 96 -6.98 -32.10 7.67
C ASP A 96 -7.54 -31.41 8.94
N SER A 97 -6.70 -30.81 9.78
CA SER A 97 -7.17 -30.13 10.98
C SER A 97 -7.97 -28.87 10.62
N ALA A 98 -9.18 -28.78 11.14
CA ALA A 98 -10.00 -27.57 11.11
C ALA A 98 -9.61 -26.56 12.21
N GLU A 99 -8.80 -26.99 13.18
CA GLU A 99 -8.34 -26.12 14.27
C GLU A 99 -7.18 -25.24 13.81
N ALA A 100 -7.16 -24.00 14.30
CA ALA A 100 -6.04 -23.09 14.08
C ALA A 100 -4.76 -23.71 14.65
N PRO A 101 -3.64 -23.69 13.91
CA PRO A 101 -2.40 -24.24 14.41
C PRO A 101 -1.94 -23.56 15.71
N PRO A 102 -1.37 -24.30 16.67
CA PRO A 102 -0.87 -23.72 17.90
C PRO A 102 0.30 -22.75 17.63
N VAL A 103 0.48 -21.75 18.51
CA VAL A 103 1.59 -20.78 18.43
C VAL A 103 2.96 -21.47 18.35
N GLU A 104 3.11 -22.64 18.99
CA GLU A 104 4.32 -23.46 18.93
C GLU A 104 4.72 -23.87 17.49
N ALA A 105 3.75 -24.10 16.59
CA ALA A 105 4.05 -24.39 15.19
C ALA A 105 4.66 -23.18 14.49
N LYS A 106 4.16 -21.97 14.79
CA LYS A 106 4.70 -20.71 14.27
C LYS A 106 6.10 -20.46 14.83
N GLN A 107 6.33 -20.76 16.11
CA GLN A 107 7.63 -20.63 16.76
C GLN A 107 8.70 -21.48 16.10
N ILE A 108 8.41 -22.77 15.90
CA ILE A 108 9.35 -23.70 15.26
C ILE A 108 9.72 -23.21 13.86
N ALA A 109 8.72 -22.80 13.06
CA ALA A 109 8.97 -22.30 11.72
C ALA A 109 9.79 -20.99 11.75
N TRP A 110 9.51 -20.08 12.68
CA TRP A 110 10.27 -18.84 12.86
C TRP A 110 11.75 -19.09 13.21
N GLU A 111 12.02 -19.95 14.21
CA GLU A 111 13.38 -20.35 14.60
C GLU A 111 14.16 -20.94 13.42
N ASP A 112 13.48 -21.74 12.58
CA ASP A 112 14.08 -22.30 11.38
C ASP A 112 14.35 -21.25 10.30
N ILE A 113 13.52 -20.21 10.16
CA ILE A 113 13.81 -19.07 9.27
C ILE A 113 15.06 -18.34 9.75
N GLU A 114 15.17 -18.02 11.04
CA GLU A 114 16.34 -17.33 11.60
C GLU A 114 17.63 -18.14 11.41
N ARG A 115 17.53 -19.46 11.59
CA ARG A 115 18.66 -20.39 11.48
C ARG A 115 19.09 -20.65 10.04
N MET A 116 18.14 -20.85 9.14
CA MET A 116 18.40 -21.33 7.78
C MET A 116 18.36 -20.22 6.73
N GLN A 117 17.66 -19.11 7.00
CA GLN A 117 17.45 -17.99 6.08
C GLN A 117 17.06 -18.48 4.68
N SER A 118 16.01 -19.31 4.61
CA SER A 118 15.60 -19.94 3.35
C SER A 118 14.09 -19.95 3.16
N VAL A 119 13.67 -20.10 1.91
CA VAL A 119 12.25 -20.08 1.51
C VAL A 119 11.46 -21.26 2.09
N LEU A 120 12.13 -22.39 2.39
CA LEU A 120 11.50 -23.59 2.94
C LEU A 120 10.79 -23.36 4.29
N PRO A 121 11.48 -22.95 5.37
CA PRO A 121 10.82 -22.67 6.65
C PRO A 121 9.89 -21.45 6.58
N LEU A 122 10.14 -20.49 5.70
CA LEU A 122 9.18 -19.42 5.41
C LEU A 122 7.86 -19.99 4.88
N SER A 123 7.92 -20.95 3.96
CA SER A 123 6.72 -21.56 3.38
C SER A 123 5.95 -22.39 4.40
N VAL A 124 6.65 -23.05 5.32
CA VAL A 124 6.04 -23.71 6.49
C VAL A 124 5.30 -22.69 7.35
N LEU A 125 5.94 -21.58 7.74
CA LEU A 125 5.30 -20.52 8.53
C LEU A 125 4.07 -19.95 7.81
N LEU A 126 4.18 -19.68 6.52
CA LEU A 126 3.10 -19.15 5.72
C LEU A 126 1.92 -20.12 5.63
N ASN A 127 2.17 -21.42 5.42
CA ASN A 127 1.10 -22.44 5.38
C ASN A 127 0.38 -22.55 6.74
N VAL A 128 1.13 -22.45 7.84
CA VAL A 128 0.57 -22.39 9.19
C VAL A 128 -0.29 -21.13 9.36
N CYS A 129 0.19 -19.96 8.92
CA CYS A 129 -0.52 -18.68 9.05
C CYS A 129 -1.71 -18.54 8.10
N LEU A 130 -1.75 -19.28 6.99
CA LEU A 130 -2.91 -19.34 6.08
C LEU A 130 -4.17 -19.88 6.78
N ARG A 131 -4.00 -20.58 7.91
CA ARG A 131 -5.09 -21.10 8.75
C ARG A 131 -5.36 -20.25 10.00
N SER A 132 -4.79 -19.05 10.06
CA SER A 132 -5.01 -18.14 11.19
C SER A 132 -6.49 -17.77 11.32
N GLU A 133 -6.95 -17.67 12.56
CA GLU A 133 -8.26 -17.11 12.89
C GLU A 133 -8.33 -15.60 12.66
N HIS A 134 -7.18 -14.92 12.56
CA HIS A 134 -7.11 -13.49 12.27
C HIS A 134 -7.09 -13.24 10.76
N PRO A 135 -8.12 -12.58 10.19
CA PRO A 135 -8.20 -12.37 8.74
C PRO A 135 -7.01 -11.62 8.16
N LEU A 136 -6.43 -10.66 8.90
CA LEU A 136 -5.27 -9.87 8.45
C LEU A 136 -3.99 -10.70 8.36
N GLU A 137 -3.74 -11.60 9.31
CA GLU A 137 -2.60 -12.53 9.24
C GLU A 137 -2.80 -13.54 8.10
N ARG A 138 -4.03 -14.07 7.97
CA ARG A 138 -4.40 -15.04 6.93
C ARG A 138 -4.23 -14.46 5.52
N VAL A 139 -4.74 -13.25 5.25
CA VAL A 139 -4.62 -12.63 3.93
C VAL A 139 -3.17 -12.26 3.58
N ALA A 140 -2.37 -11.86 4.57
CA ALA A 140 -0.94 -11.58 4.37
C ALA A 140 -0.16 -12.87 4.03
N ALA A 141 -0.46 -13.97 4.73
CA ALA A 141 0.11 -15.28 4.42
C ALA A 141 -0.31 -15.76 3.02
N ALA A 142 -1.58 -15.57 2.66
CA ALA A 142 -2.10 -15.89 1.33
C ALA A 142 -1.42 -15.08 0.23
N ALA A 143 -1.22 -13.77 0.42
CA ALA A 143 -0.53 -12.90 -0.53
C ALA A 143 0.93 -13.32 -0.74
N ALA A 144 1.63 -13.61 0.34
CA ALA A 144 3.00 -14.12 0.31
C ALA A 144 3.11 -15.47 -0.42
N LEU A 145 2.24 -16.45 -0.11
CA LEU A 145 2.20 -17.73 -0.80
C LEU A 145 1.85 -17.58 -2.28
N HIS A 146 0.85 -16.76 -2.62
CA HIS A 146 0.44 -16.50 -3.99
C HIS A 146 1.61 -15.98 -4.84
N ARG A 147 2.47 -15.13 -4.26
CA ARG A 147 3.71 -14.68 -4.91
C ARG A 147 4.75 -15.80 -5.00
N LEU A 148 5.06 -16.47 -3.89
CA LEU A 148 6.15 -17.47 -3.86
C LEU A 148 5.87 -18.73 -4.67
N SER A 149 4.59 -19.08 -4.86
CA SER A 149 4.15 -20.26 -5.61
C SER A 149 3.68 -19.93 -7.03
N GLU A 150 3.92 -18.71 -7.52
CA GLU A 150 3.41 -18.22 -8.81
C GLU A 150 1.91 -18.52 -9.05
N SER A 151 1.08 -18.31 -8.02
CA SER A 151 -0.38 -18.55 -8.03
C SER A 151 -0.84 -20.01 -8.18
N VAL A 152 0.05 -21.01 -8.10
CA VAL A 152 -0.30 -22.44 -8.24
C VAL A 152 -1.15 -22.97 -7.08
N LEU A 153 -1.05 -22.38 -5.88
CA LEU A 153 -1.78 -22.83 -4.69
C LEU A 153 -3.23 -22.29 -4.69
N ALA A 154 -4.19 -23.18 -4.91
CA ALA A 154 -5.61 -22.84 -4.99
C ALA A 154 -6.16 -22.30 -3.66
N THR A 155 -5.68 -22.80 -2.52
CA THR A 155 -6.11 -22.40 -1.17
C THR A 155 -5.66 -20.97 -0.87
N ALA A 156 -4.44 -20.57 -1.25
CA ALA A 156 -3.98 -19.20 -1.10
C ALA A 156 -4.79 -18.24 -1.98
N THR A 157 -5.03 -18.61 -3.24
CA THR A 157 -5.89 -17.84 -4.15
C THR A 157 -7.34 -17.75 -3.65
N GLY A 158 -7.89 -18.84 -3.12
CA GLY A 158 -9.22 -18.88 -2.53
C GLY A 158 -9.35 -17.98 -1.30
N ALA A 159 -8.35 -17.97 -0.42
CA ALA A 159 -8.32 -17.08 0.75
C ALA A 159 -8.23 -15.60 0.35
N LEU A 160 -7.50 -15.26 -0.72
CA LEU A 160 -7.47 -13.90 -1.26
C LEU A 160 -8.83 -13.50 -1.85
N LEU A 161 -9.47 -14.38 -2.61
CA LEU A 161 -10.81 -14.12 -3.19
C LEU A 161 -11.88 -13.96 -2.11
N GLU A 162 -11.87 -14.78 -1.05
CA GLU A 162 -12.77 -14.58 0.09
C GLU A 162 -12.52 -13.24 0.78
N ALA A 163 -11.26 -12.85 0.93
CA ALA A 163 -10.87 -11.61 1.59
C ALA A 163 -11.29 -10.35 0.82
N THR A 164 -11.60 -10.43 -0.48
CA THR A 164 -12.13 -9.26 -1.23
C THR A 164 -13.51 -8.82 -0.74
N ASP A 165 -14.24 -9.72 -0.07
CA ASP A 165 -15.57 -9.44 0.50
C ASP A 165 -15.52 -9.21 2.03
N SER A 166 -14.31 -9.15 2.61
CA SER A 166 -14.12 -8.91 4.05
C SER A 166 -14.76 -7.59 4.50
N GLU A 167 -15.37 -7.56 5.68
CA GLU A 167 -15.86 -6.32 6.31
C GLU A 167 -14.70 -5.39 6.72
N ASP A 168 -13.54 -5.96 7.10
CA ASP A 168 -12.32 -5.21 7.40
C ASP A 168 -11.74 -4.60 6.09
N PRO A 169 -11.71 -3.26 5.97
CA PRO A 169 -11.23 -2.58 4.77
C PRO A 169 -9.76 -2.86 4.44
N LEU A 170 -8.91 -3.07 5.45
CA LEU A 170 -7.48 -3.30 5.25
C LEU A 170 -7.23 -4.71 4.68
N VAL A 171 -7.95 -5.71 5.22
CA VAL A 171 -7.93 -7.09 4.71
C VAL A 171 -8.35 -7.11 3.23
N ARG A 172 -9.45 -6.42 2.92
CA ARG A 172 -9.96 -6.27 1.56
C ARG A 172 -8.98 -5.55 0.64
N ALA A 173 -8.33 -4.48 1.13
CA ALA A 173 -7.35 -3.72 0.36
C ALA A 173 -6.10 -4.55 0.01
N ILE A 174 -5.58 -5.35 0.96
CA ILE A 174 -4.46 -6.27 0.71
C ILE A 174 -4.85 -7.30 -0.37
N ALA A 175 -6.00 -7.96 -0.20
CA ALA A 175 -6.47 -8.96 -1.17
C ALA A 175 -6.59 -8.38 -2.58
N ASN A 176 -7.23 -7.22 -2.71
CA ASN A 176 -7.42 -6.57 -4.00
C ASN A 176 -6.09 -6.09 -4.62
N ALA A 177 -5.16 -5.57 -3.83
CA ALA A 177 -3.85 -5.16 -4.32
C ALA A 177 -3.02 -6.36 -4.82
N THR A 178 -3.10 -7.50 -4.13
CA THR A 178 -2.45 -8.75 -4.54
C THR A 178 -3.06 -9.35 -5.80
N LEU A 179 -4.40 -9.38 -5.91
CA LEU A 179 -5.09 -9.96 -7.06
C LEU A 179 -5.19 -9.00 -8.25
N GLY A 180 -4.93 -7.70 -8.05
CA GLY A 180 -5.13 -6.67 -9.06
C GLY A 180 -6.60 -6.53 -9.48
N ILE A 181 -7.55 -6.84 -8.60
CA ILE A 181 -8.98 -6.79 -8.92
C ILE A 181 -9.43 -5.35 -9.09
N GLU A 182 -9.98 -5.07 -10.26
CA GLU A 182 -10.69 -3.84 -10.59
C GLU A 182 -12.14 -3.97 -10.11
N GLN A 183 -12.62 -3.03 -9.30
CA GLN A 183 -14.06 -2.86 -9.14
C GLN A 183 -14.60 -1.91 -10.20
N ALA A 184 -15.59 -2.37 -10.95
CA ALA A 184 -16.31 -1.55 -11.91
C ALA A 184 -16.95 -0.37 -11.17
N THR A 185 -16.41 0.82 -11.38
CA THR A 185 -16.99 2.04 -10.84
C THR A 185 -18.11 2.49 -11.77
N GLY A 186 -19.34 2.49 -11.26
CA GLY A 186 -20.54 2.90 -12.01
C GLY A 186 -20.60 4.40 -12.31
N GLU A 187 -19.71 5.20 -11.71
CA GLU A 187 -19.50 6.60 -12.04
C GLU A 187 -18.50 6.69 -13.20
N GLY A 188 -18.97 6.39 -14.41
CA GLY A 188 -18.22 6.72 -15.62
C GLY A 188 -17.91 8.22 -15.60
N SER A 189 -16.66 8.57 -15.93
CA SER A 189 -16.15 9.94 -16.13
C SER A 189 -17.29 10.87 -16.56
N GLY A 190 -17.89 11.53 -15.56
CA GLY A 190 -19.03 12.40 -15.79
C GLY A 190 -18.56 13.41 -16.81
N THR A 191 -19.37 13.66 -17.83
CA THR A 191 -19.12 14.74 -18.78
C THR A 191 -19.16 16.05 -17.98
N ALA A 192 -18.02 16.41 -17.38
CA ALA A 192 -17.86 17.64 -16.66
C ALA A 192 -18.22 18.74 -17.64
N ALA A 193 -19.23 19.55 -17.28
CA ALA A 193 -19.49 20.78 -18.00
C ALA A 193 -18.19 21.57 -18.05
N ALA A 194 -17.85 22.13 -19.21
CA ALA A 194 -16.67 22.97 -19.35
C ALA A 194 -16.74 24.11 -18.32
N GLY A 195 -15.80 24.13 -17.38
CA GLY A 195 -15.71 25.15 -16.34
C GLY A 195 -14.96 26.39 -16.81
N ALA A 196 -15.22 27.49 -16.12
CA ALA A 196 -14.75 28.85 -16.39
C ALA A 196 -13.29 29.07 -15.94
N GLY A 197 -12.36 28.16 -16.22
CA GLY A 197 -10.95 28.43 -15.97
C GLY A 197 -10.50 29.59 -16.83
N ASP A 198 -10.16 30.72 -16.19
CA ASP A 198 -9.74 31.94 -16.86
C ASP A 198 -8.25 31.90 -17.30
N GLY A 199 -7.73 30.70 -17.57
CA GLY A 199 -6.31 30.48 -17.90
C GLY A 199 -5.37 30.46 -16.69
N GLU A 200 -5.89 30.43 -15.47
CA GLU A 200 -5.08 30.36 -14.24
C GLU A 200 -4.60 28.93 -13.93
N PRO A 201 -3.50 28.76 -13.16
CA PRO A 201 -3.11 27.47 -12.60
C PRO A 201 -4.11 26.97 -11.56
N VAL A 202 -4.31 25.65 -11.49
CA VAL A 202 -5.28 25.01 -10.58
C VAL A 202 -4.62 24.00 -9.67
N SER A 203 -5.13 23.85 -8.44
CA SER A 203 -4.80 22.71 -7.59
C SER A 203 -5.87 21.63 -7.68
N VAL A 204 -5.48 20.35 -7.63
CA VAL A 204 -6.42 19.22 -7.78
C VAL A 204 -6.08 18.06 -6.84
N THR A 205 -7.10 17.32 -6.43
CA THR A 205 -6.96 16.04 -5.72
C THR A 205 -7.08 14.87 -6.70
N VAL A 206 -6.31 13.79 -6.46
CA VAL A 206 -6.36 12.55 -7.24
C VAL A 206 -6.46 11.37 -6.27
N HIS A 207 -7.61 10.70 -6.29
CA HIS A 207 -7.88 9.59 -5.37
C HIS A 207 -7.11 8.31 -5.73
N GLY A 208 -6.96 7.40 -4.76
CA GLY A 208 -6.42 6.06 -4.98
C GLY A 208 -7.42 5.10 -5.64
N THR A 209 -7.04 3.83 -5.75
CA THR A 209 -7.82 2.76 -6.42
C THR A 209 -9.27 2.64 -5.95
N TRP A 210 -9.54 3.02 -4.70
CA TRP A 210 -10.85 2.86 -4.07
C TRP A 210 -11.59 4.17 -3.78
N GLY A 211 -11.09 5.32 -4.25
CA GLY A 211 -11.69 6.61 -3.91
C GLY A 211 -13.19 6.70 -4.24
N MET A 212 -13.63 6.07 -5.34
CA MET A 212 -15.02 6.17 -5.77
C MET A 212 -15.99 5.31 -4.96
N VAL A 213 -15.54 4.18 -4.41
CA VAL A 213 -16.37 3.18 -3.70
C VAL A 213 -16.08 3.14 -2.20
N GLY A 214 -14.96 3.71 -1.78
CA GLY A 214 -14.50 3.75 -0.40
C GLY A 214 -15.35 4.66 0.48
N THR A 215 -15.20 4.46 1.79
CA THR A 215 -15.93 5.23 2.81
C THR A 215 -15.35 6.62 3.07
N ASP A 216 -14.12 6.88 2.61
CA ASP A 216 -13.46 8.18 2.81
C ASP A 216 -13.45 9.01 1.51
N PRO A 217 -14.34 10.01 1.39
CA PRO A 217 -14.41 10.89 0.25
C PRO A 217 -13.40 12.05 0.33
N TRP A 218 -12.27 11.90 1.03
CA TRP A 218 -11.29 12.96 1.35
C TRP A 218 -10.93 13.89 0.19
N TYR A 219 -10.97 13.39 -1.04
CA TYR A 219 -10.60 14.07 -2.28
C TYR A 219 -11.73 14.90 -2.90
N ARG A 220 -12.98 14.70 -2.48
CA ARG A 220 -14.16 15.34 -3.08
C ARG A 220 -14.40 16.71 -2.44
N PRO A 221 -14.87 17.71 -3.21
CA PRO A 221 -15.30 18.98 -2.65
C PRO A 221 -16.35 18.82 -1.53
N GLY A 222 -16.18 19.56 -0.44
CA GLY A 222 -17.02 19.46 0.77
C GLY A 222 -16.61 18.35 1.75
N ALA A 223 -15.61 17.52 1.41
CA ALA A 223 -15.02 16.59 2.37
C ALA A 223 -14.09 17.33 3.34
N LEU A 224 -13.99 16.83 4.60
CA LEU A 224 -13.24 17.51 5.66
C LEU A 224 -11.77 17.75 5.31
N LEU A 225 -11.09 16.77 4.72
CA LEU A 225 -9.69 16.95 4.32
C LEU A 225 -9.57 17.84 3.08
N HIS A 226 -10.44 17.66 2.08
CA HIS A 226 -10.46 18.53 0.89
C HIS A 226 -10.58 20.01 1.27
N ASP A 227 -11.60 20.35 2.06
CA ASP A 227 -11.84 21.71 2.52
C ASP A 227 -10.66 22.23 3.35
N HIS A 228 -10.07 21.39 4.20
CA HIS A 228 -8.87 21.76 4.95
C HIS A 228 -7.68 22.08 4.04
N ILE A 229 -7.41 21.28 3.00
CA ILE A 229 -6.34 21.55 2.05
C ILE A 229 -6.61 22.86 1.31
N ARG A 230 -7.85 23.10 0.86
CA ARG A 230 -8.23 24.35 0.19
C ARG A 230 -7.98 25.56 1.09
N ASP A 231 -8.50 25.49 2.31
CA ASP A 231 -8.54 26.64 3.21
C ASP A 231 -7.15 26.96 3.80
N GLU A 232 -6.32 25.93 4.03
CA GLU A 232 -5.02 26.10 4.71
C GLU A 232 -3.81 26.05 3.80
N VAL A 233 -3.89 25.46 2.60
CA VAL A 233 -2.71 25.17 1.76
C VAL A 233 -2.85 25.72 0.34
N SER A 234 -3.89 25.31 -0.38
CA SER A 234 -4.09 25.60 -1.80
C SER A 234 -5.44 26.26 -2.01
N ALA A 235 -5.49 27.59 -1.89
CA ALA A 235 -6.73 28.36 -2.06
C ALA A 235 -7.36 28.20 -3.46
N ASN A 236 -6.58 27.78 -4.46
CA ASN A 236 -7.04 27.44 -5.82
C ASN A 236 -7.33 25.94 -6.02
N LEU A 237 -7.55 25.17 -4.94
CA LEU A 237 -8.00 23.78 -5.03
C LEU A 237 -9.40 23.73 -5.65
N PHE A 238 -9.52 22.98 -6.75
CA PHE A 238 -10.77 22.85 -7.48
C PHE A 238 -11.89 22.28 -6.61
N ASP A 239 -12.95 23.06 -6.38
CA ASP A 239 -14.03 22.73 -5.44
C ASP A 239 -15.44 22.75 -6.08
N ALA A 240 -15.50 22.81 -7.41
CA ALA A 240 -16.75 22.84 -8.16
C ALA A 240 -17.22 21.43 -8.62
N PRO A 241 -18.46 21.29 -9.10
CA PRO A 241 -18.87 20.09 -9.83
C PRO A 241 -17.96 19.81 -11.02
N GLY A 242 -17.74 18.53 -11.32
CA GLY A 242 -16.80 18.11 -12.36
C GLY A 242 -15.34 18.05 -11.90
N TYR A 243 -15.11 17.89 -10.59
CA TYR A 243 -13.78 17.58 -10.04
C TYR A 243 -13.22 16.29 -10.67
N PHE A 244 -11.89 16.16 -10.66
CA PHE A 244 -11.24 15.05 -11.34
C PHE A 244 -11.52 13.70 -10.67
N ILE A 245 -11.86 12.70 -11.48
CA ILE A 245 -12.01 11.30 -11.10
C ILE A 245 -11.40 10.41 -12.19
N TRP A 246 -10.93 9.23 -11.79
CA TRP A 246 -10.45 8.19 -12.70
C TRP A 246 -10.97 6.83 -12.25
N THR A 247 -10.78 5.78 -13.06
CA THR A 247 -11.37 4.46 -12.82
C THR A 247 -11.04 3.88 -11.45
N GLY A 248 -9.84 4.19 -10.94
CA GLY A 248 -9.29 3.58 -9.75
C GLY A 248 -8.68 2.20 -10.01
N GLY A 249 -8.50 1.77 -11.26
CA GLY A 249 -7.98 0.42 -11.53
C GLY A 249 -6.52 0.20 -11.07
N PHE A 250 -6.17 -1.05 -10.75
CA PHE A 250 -4.81 -1.47 -10.41
C PHE A 250 -3.93 -1.76 -11.63
N SER A 251 -4.52 -1.81 -12.84
CA SER A 251 -3.78 -2.07 -14.07
C SER A 251 -2.93 -0.86 -14.50
N GLU A 252 -1.88 -1.11 -15.27
CA GLU A 252 -1.11 -0.03 -15.91
C GLU A 252 -1.97 0.75 -16.90
N ALA A 253 -2.78 0.04 -17.69
CA ALA A 253 -3.69 0.63 -18.65
C ALA A 253 -4.69 1.62 -18.02
N ASP A 254 -5.22 1.31 -16.83
CA ASP A 254 -6.10 2.22 -16.08
C ASP A 254 -5.38 3.46 -15.59
N ARG A 255 -4.15 3.32 -15.08
CA ARG A 255 -3.35 4.47 -14.64
C ARG A 255 -3.00 5.38 -15.80
N ASP A 256 -2.65 4.80 -16.95
CA ASP A 256 -2.36 5.56 -18.16
C ASP A 256 -3.61 6.25 -18.71
N ALA A 257 -4.77 5.58 -18.64
CA ALA A 257 -6.05 6.20 -18.99
C ALA A 257 -6.37 7.37 -18.05
N GLY A 258 -6.22 7.18 -16.74
CA GLY A 258 -6.37 8.24 -15.74
C GLY A 258 -5.42 9.42 -15.98
N ALA A 259 -4.17 9.16 -16.38
CA ALA A 259 -3.19 10.21 -16.68
C ALA A 259 -3.60 11.05 -17.89
N ARG A 260 -4.08 10.40 -18.97
CA ARG A 260 -4.63 11.10 -20.14
C ARG A 260 -5.90 11.88 -19.78
N ASP A 261 -6.78 11.29 -18.99
CA ASP A 261 -8.02 11.92 -18.56
C ASP A 261 -7.75 13.14 -17.67
N LEU A 262 -6.69 13.13 -16.86
CA LEU A 262 -6.27 14.27 -16.04
C LEU A 262 -5.86 15.47 -16.91
N SER A 263 -5.10 15.23 -17.98
CA SER A 263 -4.73 16.24 -18.97
C SER A 263 -5.95 16.81 -19.71
N VAL A 264 -6.85 15.92 -20.15
CA VAL A 264 -8.10 16.28 -20.82
C VAL A 264 -9.00 17.10 -19.87
N TRP A 265 -9.10 16.70 -18.60
CA TRP A 265 -9.85 17.40 -17.58
C TRP A 265 -9.33 18.83 -17.41
N ARG A 266 -8.02 19.02 -17.19
CA ARG A 266 -7.41 20.36 -17.03
C ARG A 266 -7.74 21.25 -18.23
N THR A 267 -7.55 20.71 -19.43
CA THR A 267 -7.80 21.45 -20.68
C THR A 267 -9.27 21.82 -20.84
N ARG A 268 -10.20 20.91 -20.53
CA ARG A 268 -11.65 21.17 -20.61
C ARG A 268 -12.13 22.18 -19.57
N GLN A 269 -11.47 22.25 -18.42
CA GLN A 269 -11.74 23.24 -17.39
C GLN A 269 -11.10 24.60 -17.67
N GLY A 270 -10.27 24.74 -18.72
CA GLY A 270 -9.67 26.02 -19.10
C GLY A 270 -8.42 26.42 -18.29
N PHE A 271 -7.81 25.50 -17.55
CA PHE A 271 -6.60 25.78 -16.76
C PHE A 271 -5.33 25.59 -17.60
N THR A 272 -4.28 26.36 -17.31
CA THR A 272 -3.02 26.31 -18.06
C THR A 272 -2.08 25.22 -17.59
N GLU A 273 -1.93 25.04 -16.28
CA GLU A 273 -1.08 24.05 -15.64
C GLU A 273 -1.62 23.66 -14.25
N PHE A 274 -0.98 22.69 -13.59
CA PHE A 274 -1.27 22.36 -12.20
C PHE A 274 -0.37 23.14 -11.25
N ASP A 275 -0.96 23.94 -10.38
CA ASP A 275 -0.26 24.54 -9.25
C ASP A 275 0.14 23.46 -8.24
N SER A 276 -0.83 22.68 -7.76
CA SER A 276 -0.58 21.55 -6.86
C SER A 276 -1.41 20.32 -7.22
N VAL A 277 -0.82 19.14 -7.14
CA VAL A 277 -1.54 17.86 -7.26
C VAL A 277 -1.40 17.09 -5.95
N TYR A 278 -2.53 16.80 -5.29
CA TYR A 278 -2.60 16.01 -4.06
C TYR A 278 -3.09 14.63 -4.39
N ALA A 279 -2.21 13.64 -4.32
CA ALA A 279 -2.51 12.31 -4.84
C ALA A 279 -2.29 11.22 -3.79
N HIS A 280 -3.25 10.30 -3.69
CA HIS A 280 -3.19 9.15 -2.79
C HIS A 280 -2.98 7.84 -3.55
N SER A 281 -2.17 6.93 -3.01
CA SER A 281 -2.01 5.57 -3.53
C SER A 281 -1.67 5.57 -5.03
N HIS A 282 -2.30 4.72 -5.85
CA HIS A 282 -2.10 4.74 -7.31
C HIS A 282 -2.57 6.02 -8.02
N GLY A 283 -3.36 6.89 -7.37
CA GLY A 283 -3.61 8.24 -7.87
C GLY A 283 -2.33 9.06 -8.01
N GLY A 284 -1.32 8.79 -7.18
CA GLY A 284 0.01 9.38 -7.34
C GLY A 284 0.72 8.89 -8.60
N ASN A 285 0.50 7.64 -9.00
CA ASN A 285 1.04 7.12 -10.25
C ASN A 285 0.33 7.67 -11.48
N VAL A 286 -0.97 7.99 -11.39
CA VAL A 286 -1.69 8.77 -12.42
C VAL A 286 -1.04 10.14 -12.61
N ALA A 287 -0.77 10.86 -11.52
CA ALA A 287 -0.12 12.18 -11.58
C ALA A 287 1.32 12.10 -12.13
N LEU A 288 2.11 11.10 -11.71
CA LEU A 288 3.46 10.87 -12.21
C LEU A 288 3.48 10.51 -13.70
N THR A 289 2.56 9.68 -14.16
CA THR A 289 2.42 9.35 -15.59
C THR A 289 1.98 10.58 -16.39
N ALA A 290 1.03 11.38 -15.88
CA ALA A 290 0.65 12.64 -16.54
C ALA A 290 1.85 13.61 -16.66
N ALA A 291 2.69 13.69 -15.64
CA ALA A 291 3.92 14.47 -15.69
C ALA A 291 4.94 13.89 -16.69
N ALA A 292 5.05 12.57 -16.82
CA ALA A 292 5.85 11.92 -17.85
C ALA A 292 5.33 12.23 -19.27
N ASP A 293 4.02 12.41 -19.42
CA ASP A 293 3.35 12.74 -20.69
C ASP A 293 3.37 14.24 -21.03
N GLY A 294 3.93 15.09 -20.15
CA GLY A 294 4.14 16.51 -20.42
C GLY A 294 3.38 17.49 -19.53
N GLU A 295 2.51 17.01 -18.63
CA GLU A 295 1.79 17.90 -17.71
C GLU A 295 2.75 18.57 -16.73
N ARG A 296 2.58 19.88 -16.56
CA ARG A 296 3.41 20.71 -15.67
C ARG A 296 2.74 20.76 -14.30
N ILE A 297 3.49 20.38 -13.27
CA ILE A 297 3.02 20.35 -11.89
C ILE A 297 4.02 21.13 -11.03
N ARG A 298 3.61 22.26 -10.47
CA ARG A 298 4.51 23.05 -9.61
C ARG A 298 4.81 22.32 -8.29
N LEU A 299 3.79 21.77 -7.62
CA LEU A 299 3.95 20.94 -6.43
C LEU A 299 3.19 19.60 -6.55
N LEU A 300 3.88 18.49 -6.35
CA LEU A 300 3.27 17.15 -6.29
C LEU A 300 3.33 16.60 -4.86
N VAL A 301 2.17 16.35 -4.26
CA VAL A 301 2.05 15.75 -2.93
C VAL A 301 1.61 14.30 -3.07
N LEU A 302 2.47 13.36 -2.69
CA LEU A 302 2.27 11.92 -2.80
C LEU A 302 2.00 11.33 -1.42
N MET A 303 0.80 10.81 -1.22
CA MET A 303 0.34 10.19 0.02
C MET A 303 0.21 8.68 -0.19
N HIS A 304 1.08 7.88 0.43
CA HIS A 304 1.08 6.41 0.28
C HIS A 304 1.18 5.92 -1.16
N THR A 305 1.78 6.71 -2.05
CA THR A 305 1.95 6.34 -3.46
C THR A 305 2.98 5.22 -3.57
N PRO A 306 2.62 4.03 -4.07
CA PRO A 306 3.60 2.98 -4.33
C PRO A 306 4.56 3.44 -5.43
N ALA A 307 5.86 3.31 -5.20
CA ALA A 307 6.88 3.68 -6.17
C ALA A 307 7.06 2.55 -7.20
N ILE A 308 6.34 2.65 -8.32
CA ILE A 308 6.41 1.68 -9.42
C ILE A 308 7.72 1.86 -10.20
N PRO A 309 8.39 0.78 -10.63
CA PRO A 309 9.56 0.87 -11.52
C PRO A 309 9.24 1.63 -12.81
N ARG A 310 10.11 2.57 -13.19
CA ARG A 310 10.02 3.38 -14.41
C ARG A 310 11.40 3.49 -15.05
N ALA A 311 11.46 3.73 -16.36
CA ALA A 311 12.71 3.93 -17.07
C ALA A 311 13.40 5.24 -16.67
N ASP A 312 14.73 5.31 -16.80
CA ASP A 312 15.52 6.49 -16.45
C ASP A 312 15.11 7.73 -17.26
N GLU A 313 14.77 7.53 -18.54
CA GLU A 313 14.28 8.58 -19.43
C GLU A 313 12.94 9.15 -18.95
N GLU A 314 12.06 8.28 -18.48
CA GLU A 314 10.75 8.66 -17.96
C GLU A 314 10.89 9.49 -16.67
N TRP A 315 11.74 9.03 -15.73
CA TRP A 315 12.08 9.83 -14.55
C TRP A 315 12.71 11.18 -14.90
N ALA A 316 13.52 11.23 -15.96
CA ALA A 316 14.09 12.49 -16.44
C ALA A 316 13.02 13.45 -16.97
N VAL A 317 11.95 12.96 -17.60
CA VAL A 317 10.80 13.78 -18.02
C VAL A 317 10.04 14.27 -16.79
N ILE A 318 9.70 13.38 -15.86
CA ILE A 318 9.00 13.72 -14.61
C ILE A 318 9.74 14.82 -13.86
N ARG A 319 11.06 14.69 -13.65
CA ARG A 319 11.88 15.72 -12.98
C ARG A 319 11.89 17.08 -13.70
N ARG A 320 11.71 17.11 -15.02
CA ARG A 320 11.63 18.39 -15.76
C ARG A 320 10.26 19.05 -15.60
N ASN A 321 9.22 18.25 -15.38
CA ASN A 321 7.82 18.68 -15.39
C ASN A 321 7.24 18.89 -13.99
N VAL A 322 7.89 18.36 -12.95
CA VAL A 322 7.50 18.55 -11.55
C VAL A 322 8.49 19.49 -10.86
N GLY A 323 7.99 20.58 -10.28
CA GLY A 323 8.82 21.57 -9.57
C GLY A 323 9.34 21.04 -8.24
N ARG A 324 8.43 20.65 -7.34
CA ARG A 324 8.75 20.00 -6.06
C ARG A 324 7.85 18.82 -5.77
N VAL A 325 8.36 17.90 -4.97
CA VAL A 325 7.65 16.71 -4.51
C VAL A 325 7.66 16.66 -2.99
N VAL A 326 6.50 16.40 -2.40
CA VAL A 326 6.35 16.00 -0.99
C VAL A 326 5.89 14.56 -0.95
N VAL A 327 6.61 13.71 -0.25
CA VAL A 327 6.23 12.31 -0.05
C VAL A 327 5.82 12.10 1.41
N MET A 328 4.68 11.45 1.60
CA MET A 328 4.14 11.06 2.90
C MET A 328 3.85 9.57 2.87
N ARG A 329 4.47 8.81 3.78
CA ARG A 329 4.23 7.36 3.90
C ARG A 329 4.38 6.90 5.34
N THR A 330 3.65 5.86 5.69
CA THR A 330 3.93 5.04 6.88
C THR A 330 5.10 4.10 6.61
N ARG A 331 5.64 3.47 7.66
CA ARG A 331 6.85 2.64 7.57
C ARG A 331 6.64 1.33 6.80
N MET A 332 5.57 0.62 7.08
CA MET A 332 5.24 -0.71 6.55
C MET A 332 3.80 -0.72 6.08
N ASP A 333 3.49 0.14 5.12
CA ASP A 333 2.17 0.22 4.51
C ASP A 333 1.79 -1.15 3.92
N LEU A 334 0.83 -1.83 4.54
CA LEU A 334 0.51 -3.21 4.21
C LEU A 334 -0.10 -3.35 2.81
N VAL A 335 -0.78 -2.31 2.32
CA VAL A 335 -1.36 -2.32 0.96
C VAL A 335 -0.25 -2.15 -0.08
N VAL A 336 0.74 -1.31 0.19
CA VAL A 336 1.91 -1.16 -0.69
C VAL A 336 2.80 -2.42 -0.64
N LEU A 337 2.93 -3.10 0.50
CA LEU A 337 3.60 -4.41 0.56
C LEU A 337 2.86 -5.45 -0.29
N ALA A 338 1.54 -5.47 -0.23
CA ALA A 338 0.72 -6.38 -1.04
C ALA A 338 0.85 -6.09 -2.54
N ASP A 339 0.81 -4.81 -2.94
CA ASP A 339 1.02 -4.40 -4.34
C ASP A 339 2.45 -4.74 -4.80
N ARG A 340 3.46 -4.57 -3.95
CA ARG A 340 4.85 -4.97 -4.23
C ARG A 340 4.95 -6.42 -4.63
N LEU A 341 4.30 -7.33 -3.89
CA LEU A 341 4.33 -8.76 -4.19
C LEU A 341 3.76 -9.07 -5.58
N ARG A 342 2.91 -8.20 -6.14
CA ARG A 342 2.37 -8.32 -7.50
C ARG A 342 3.21 -7.58 -8.55
N THR A 343 3.61 -6.34 -8.29
CA THR A 343 4.14 -5.42 -9.31
C THR A 343 5.63 -5.11 -9.19
N GLY A 344 6.26 -5.46 -8.07
CA GLY A 344 7.61 -5.00 -7.72
C GLY A 344 7.66 -3.51 -7.33
N SER A 345 6.52 -2.89 -7.00
CA SER A 345 6.48 -1.54 -6.45
C SER A 345 7.20 -1.45 -5.10
N ARG A 346 7.59 -0.23 -4.72
CA ARG A 346 8.40 0.04 -3.52
C ARG A 346 7.66 0.92 -2.53
N GLN A 347 8.03 0.77 -1.25
CA GLN A 347 7.57 1.63 -0.15
C GLN A 347 8.17 3.03 -0.22
N ARG A 348 9.33 3.19 -0.85
CA ARG A 348 10.09 4.45 -0.91
C ARG A 348 10.49 4.78 -2.34
N PHE A 349 10.41 6.06 -2.69
CA PHE A 349 11.01 6.59 -3.91
C PHE A 349 12.52 6.74 -3.73
N ASP A 350 13.30 6.42 -4.76
CA ASP A 350 14.71 6.78 -4.80
C ASP A 350 14.86 8.29 -4.96
N ALA A 351 15.43 8.98 -3.97
CA ALA A 351 15.63 10.42 -3.98
C ALA A 351 16.54 10.91 -5.13
N ARG A 352 17.34 10.03 -5.74
CA ARG A 352 18.14 10.32 -6.94
C ARG A 352 17.25 10.39 -8.19
N LEU A 353 16.22 9.55 -8.25
CA LEU A 353 15.28 9.48 -9.38
C LEU A 353 14.17 10.52 -9.24
N LEU A 354 13.66 10.71 -8.02
CA LEU A 354 12.62 11.69 -7.70
C LEU A 354 13.04 12.49 -6.46
N PRO A 355 13.76 13.61 -6.60
CA PRO A 355 14.11 14.46 -5.47
C PRO A 355 12.85 14.96 -4.76
N HIS A 356 12.74 14.70 -3.46
CA HIS A 356 11.52 14.99 -2.69
C HIS A 356 11.82 15.39 -1.24
N PHE A 357 10.86 16.07 -0.63
CA PHE A 357 10.80 16.28 0.82
C PHE A 357 9.97 15.17 1.45
N HIS A 358 10.56 14.44 2.40
CA HIS A 358 9.88 13.33 3.07
C HIS A 358 9.30 13.76 4.43
N VAL A 359 8.04 13.42 4.67
CA VAL A 359 7.35 13.76 5.93
C VAL A 359 7.42 12.59 6.92
N GLU A 360 8.28 12.72 7.93
CA GLU A 360 8.59 11.62 8.87
C GLU A 360 8.11 11.84 10.31
N LEU A 361 7.50 12.99 10.64
CA LEU A 361 7.16 13.37 12.03
C LEU A 361 6.31 12.33 12.79
N HIS A 362 5.46 11.60 12.06
CA HIS A 362 4.57 10.59 12.59
C HIS A 362 5.29 9.30 13.05
N TRP A 363 6.50 9.04 12.55
CA TRP A 363 7.25 7.85 12.96
C TRP A 363 7.68 7.88 14.43
N ALA A 364 7.84 9.06 15.01
CA ALA A 364 8.21 9.21 16.41
C ALA A 364 7.07 8.85 17.38
N LYS A 365 5.81 8.81 16.90
CA LYS A 365 4.62 8.59 17.75
C LYS A 365 4.06 7.16 17.68
N GLY A 366 4.71 6.25 16.96
CA GLY A 366 4.33 4.83 16.91
C GLY A 366 3.04 4.51 16.15
N ASP A 367 2.27 5.51 15.72
CA ASP A 367 1.02 5.34 14.97
C ASP A 367 1.21 5.28 13.44
N GLY A 368 2.43 5.54 12.98
CA GLY A 368 2.80 5.63 11.57
C GLY A 368 3.32 4.35 10.91
N TRP A 369 2.86 3.17 11.32
CA TRP A 369 3.45 1.90 10.87
C TRP A 369 2.72 1.22 9.73
N PHE A 370 1.46 0.81 9.92
CA PHE A 370 0.81 -0.17 9.05
C PHE A 370 -0.36 0.37 8.22
N SER A 371 -0.64 1.67 8.31
CA SER A 371 -1.83 2.28 7.70
C SER A 371 -1.55 2.80 6.29
N HIS A 372 -2.46 2.53 5.36
CA HIS A 372 -2.49 3.09 4.00
C HIS A 372 -3.30 4.39 3.90
N ASP A 373 -4.17 4.63 4.89
CA ASP A 373 -5.11 5.75 4.90
C ASP A 373 -4.69 6.83 5.91
N PHE A 374 -3.45 6.77 6.42
CA PHE A 374 -2.98 7.65 7.47
C PHE A 374 -3.06 9.13 7.07
N PHE A 375 -2.71 9.46 5.83
CA PHE A 375 -2.68 10.85 5.35
C PHE A 375 -3.97 11.32 4.68
N VAL A 376 -5.03 10.50 4.62
CA VAL A 376 -6.31 10.90 4.00
C VAL A 376 -7.33 11.47 4.99
N THR A 377 -6.94 11.67 6.26
CA THR A 377 -7.80 12.27 7.27
C THR A 377 -7.31 13.65 7.72
N LYS A 378 -8.25 14.59 7.91
CA LYS A 378 -7.94 15.93 8.46
C LYS A 378 -7.27 15.85 9.83
N GLN A 379 -7.71 14.92 10.69
CA GLN A 379 -7.16 14.76 12.04
C GLN A 379 -5.65 14.54 12.02
N LYS A 380 -5.14 13.70 11.10
CA LYS A 380 -3.70 13.45 10.98
C LYS A 380 -2.97 14.66 10.41
N TRP A 381 -3.59 15.41 9.50
CA TRP A 381 -3.05 16.67 9.01
C TRP A 381 -2.87 17.71 10.12
N ASP A 382 -3.87 17.87 10.99
CA ASP A 382 -3.80 18.74 12.16
C ASP A 382 -2.73 18.25 13.15
N GLN A 383 -2.77 16.96 13.52
CA GLN A 383 -1.88 16.34 14.51
C GLN A 383 -0.40 16.48 14.15
N TYR A 384 -0.07 16.45 12.87
CA TYR A 384 1.30 16.49 12.36
C TYR A 384 1.67 17.79 11.64
N ARG A 385 0.79 18.81 11.71
CA ARG A 385 0.98 20.12 11.05
C ARG A 385 1.35 19.97 9.57
N ILE A 386 0.70 19.03 8.88
CA ILE A 386 1.02 18.68 7.49
C ILE A 386 0.80 19.88 6.56
N ALA A 387 -0.28 20.64 6.78
CA ALA A 387 -0.58 21.84 5.99
C ALA A 387 0.58 22.85 5.98
N GLU A 388 1.25 23.06 7.11
CA GLU A 388 2.39 23.98 7.21
C GLU A 388 3.61 23.46 6.46
N ILE A 389 3.88 22.17 6.55
CA ILE A 389 4.98 21.53 5.81
C ILE A 389 4.73 21.70 4.31
N VAL A 390 3.53 21.36 3.84
CA VAL A 390 3.18 21.44 2.42
C VAL A 390 3.24 22.89 1.93
N ARG A 391 2.68 23.87 2.67
CA ARG A 391 2.81 25.30 2.35
C ARG A 391 4.26 25.74 2.23
N SER A 392 5.11 25.31 3.17
CA SER A 392 6.53 25.66 3.14
C SER A 392 7.22 25.07 1.91
N GLN A 393 6.86 23.86 1.47
CA GLN A 393 7.43 23.27 0.26
C GLN A 393 6.86 23.94 -1.00
N HIS A 394 5.58 24.31 -1.02
CA HIS A 394 4.96 25.07 -2.11
C HIS A 394 5.66 26.42 -2.35
N ALA A 395 5.96 27.15 -1.28
CA ALA A 395 6.64 28.44 -1.35
C ALA A 395 8.08 28.35 -1.89
N LEU A 396 8.70 27.16 -1.82
CA LEU A 396 10.04 26.89 -2.33
C LEU A 396 10.05 26.32 -3.76
N ALA A 397 8.88 25.94 -4.28
CA ALA A 397 8.71 25.46 -5.66
C ALA A 397 8.72 26.64 -6.64
#